data_AF-A0A3S0I8B9-F1
#
_entry.id   AF-A0A3S0I8B9-F1
#
_cell.length_a   1.000
_cell.length_b   1.000
_cell.length_c   1.000
_cell.angle_alpha   90.00
_cell.angle_beta   90.00
_cell.angle_gamma   90.00
#
_symmetry.space_group_name_H-M   'P 1'
#
loop_
_entity.id
_entity.type
_entity.pdbx_description
1 polymer ?
#
loop_
_entity_poly.entity_id
_entity_poly.type
_entity_poly.pdbx_seq_one_letter_code
_entity_poly.pdbx_strand_id
1 'polypeptide(L)'
;MAIEITSKIVSYSVKKAVEEPPLADENPLTVRIPSRPEGTLEAVSEKISYVGAEGRKKVYLLVSFMPVEGVLNGKRVVIERPVEFFFPSGQLSSEHQWITATMRSLSLAARGGYVTQAVADLRKVAWDKGLVRCGMNRWGKPMFHDSEVAAIAWSIQQILYRRGFLDLDGNQVPVEELVSRYAQRLASGHGWQPPSVEELDRAEREAHEQQGGPAVVGHCPECNGELIMMDGCPTCYAGCGWSKCG
;
A
#
# COMPACT_ATOMS: atom_id res chain seq x y z
N MET A 1 34.39 -34.32 15.70
CA MET A 1 35.40 -35.37 15.46
C MET A 1 36.54 -34.72 14.68
N ALA A 2 37.70 -34.56 15.31
CA ALA A 2 38.90 -34.06 14.63
C ALA A 2 39.57 -35.26 13.93
N ILE A 3 39.83 -35.13 12.64
CA ILE A 3 40.55 -36.16 11.87
C ILE A 3 42.02 -35.77 11.90
N GLU A 4 42.84 -36.54 12.61
CA GLU A 4 44.29 -36.39 12.56
C GLU A 4 44.82 -37.02 11.26
N ILE A 5 45.47 -36.21 10.43
CA ILE A 5 46.12 -36.66 9.21
C ILE A 5 47.60 -36.90 9.53
N THR A 6 48.00 -38.17 9.62
CA THR A 6 49.37 -38.59 9.96
C THR A 6 50.30 -38.70 8.75
N SER A 7 49.80 -38.44 7.54
CA SER A 7 50.55 -38.53 6.29
C SER A 7 50.85 -37.15 5.68
N LYS A 8 51.97 -37.07 4.93
CA LYS A 8 52.39 -35.83 4.26
C LYS A 8 51.41 -35.49 3.13
N ILE A 9 50.69 -34.37 3.24
CA ILE A 9 49.77 -33.90 2.21
C ILE A 9 50.57 -33.47 0.98
N VAL A 10 50.48 -34.25 -0.10
CA VAL A 10 51.27 -34.04 -1.33
C VAL A 10 50.60 -33.04 -2.27
N SER A 11 49.27 -32.92 -2.21
CA SER A 11 48.49 -31.88 -2.90
C SER A 11 47.14 -31.70 -2.22
N TYR A 12 46.55 -30.52 -2.34
CA TYR A 12 45.17 -30.25 -1.96
C TYR A 12 44.48 -29.51 -3.11
N SER A 13 43.21 -29.85 -3.33
CA SER A 13 42.34 -29.15 -4.28
C SER A 13 41.16 -28.61 -3.50
N VAL A 14 41.11 -27.29 -3.30
CA VAL A 14 39.90 -26.62 -2.83
C VAL A 14 38.92 -26.62 -3.98
N LYS A 15 37.69 -27.11 -3.77
CA LYS A 15 36.62 -26.95 -4.76
C LYS A 15 36.51 -25.46 -5.08
N LYS A 16 36.89 -25.08 -6.30
CA LYS A 16 36.67 -23.73 -6.83
C LYS A 16 35.18 -23.45 -6.70
N ALA A 17 34.84 -22.29 -6.12
CA ALA A 17 33.47 -21.80 -6.13
C ALA A 17 33.01 -21.77 -7.59
N VAL A 18 32.03 -22.61 -7.91
CA VAL A 18 31.33 -22.54 -9.19
C VAL A 18 30.56 -21.23 -9.12
N GLU A 19 30.83 -20.32 -10.07
CA GLU A 19 29.99 -19.13 -10.26
C GLU A 19 28.58 -19.63 -10.56
N GLU A 20 27.70 -19.55 -9.56
CA GLU A 20 26.29 -19.85 -9.75
C GLU A 20 25.74 -18.84 -10.76
N PRO A 21 24.99 -19.31 -11.78
CA PRO A 21 24.38 -18.40 -12.74
C PRO A 21 23.52 -17.36 -12.01
N PRO A 22 23.49 -16.11 -12.48
CA PRO A 22 22.71 -15.07 -11.84
C PRO A 22 21.25 -15.52 -11.73
N LEU A 23 20.68 -15.41 -10.54
CA LEU A 23 19.27 -15.72 -10.30
C LEU A 23 18.43 -14.84 -11.22
N ALA A 24 17.50 -15.45 -11.95
CA ALA A 24 16.55 -14.70 -12.76
C ALA A 24 15.68 -13.84 -11.84
N ASP A 25 15.49 -12.57 -12.20
CA ASP A 25 14.63 -11.68 -11.44
C ASP A 25 13.18 -12.19 -11.46
N GLU A 26 12.60 -12.27 -10.27
CA GLU A 26 11.25 -12.74 -10.03
C GLU A 26 10.60 -11.81 -9.03
N ASN A 27 9.76 -10.90 -9.53
CA ASN A 27 9.13 -9.90 -8.67
C ASN A 27 8.16 -10.58 -7.68
N PRO A 28 8.44 -10.50 -6.36
CA PRO A 28 7.62 -11.17 -5.36
C PRO A 28 6.21 -10.59 -5.24
N LEU A 29 5.92 -9.40 -5.77
CA LEU A 29 4.55 -8.85 -5.84
C LEU A 29 3.68 -9.63 -6.83
N THR A 30 4.25 -10.07 -7.94
CA THR A 30 3.50 -10.65 -9.07
C THR A 30 3.67 -12.16 -9.18
N VAL A 31 4.59 -12.76 -8.42
CA VAL A 31 4.71 -14.22 -8.39
C VAL A 31 3.39 -14.86 -7.97
N ARG A 32 2.97 -15.87 -8.74
CA ARG A 32 1.67 -16.51 -8.55
C ARG A 32 1.75 -17.53 -7.44
N ILE A 33 0.87 -17.39 -6.45
CA ILE A 33 0.71 -18.35 -5.37
C ILE A 33 -0.35 -19.38 -5.80
N PRO A 34 0.02 -20.66 -6.01
CA PRO A 34 -0.87 -21.64 -6.62
C PRO A 34 -2.11 -21.94 -5.75
N SER A 35 -1.91 -22.09 -4.44
CA SER A 35 -2.96 -22.35 -3.47
C SER A 35 -2.60 -21.72 -2.13
N ARG A 36 -3.62 -21.55 -1.27
CA ARG A 36 -3.41 -21.17 0.13
C ARG A 36 -2.62 -22.28 0.82
N PRO A 37 -1.49 -21.99 1.50
CA PRO A 37 -0.76 -22.98 2.27
C PRO A 37 -1.61 -23.60 3.39
N GLU A 38 -1.28 -24.84 3.74
CA GLU A 38 -1.81 -25.48 4.94
C GLU A 38 -1.20 -24.84 6.21
N GLY A 39 -1.93 -24.88 7.32
CA GLY A 39 -1.49 -24.35 8.60
C GLY A 39 -2.00 -22.94 8.92
N THR A 40 -1.30 -22.29 9.85
CA THR A 40 -1.65 -20.99 10.39
C THR A 40 -1.09 -19.86 9.54
N LEU A 41 -1.91 -18.84 9.30
CA LEU A 41 -1.50 -17.58 8.70
C LEU A 41 -1.74 -16.47 9.70
N GLU A 42 -0.87 -15.46 9.66
CA GLU A 42 -1.12 -14.26 10.43
C GLU A 42 -2.23 -13.45 9.76
N ALA A 43 -3.23 -13.03 10.52
CA ALA A 43 -4.37 -12.31 9.99
C ALA A 43 -4.73 -11.10 10.84
N VAL A 44 -5.17 -10.03 10.17
CA VAL A 44 -5.80 -8.88 10.79
C VAL A 44 -7.30 -9.13 10.80
N SER A 45 -7.93 -9.02 11.98
CA SER A 45 -9.39 -9.07 12.13
C SER A 45 -9.90 -7.68 12.50
N GLU A 46 -10.71 -7.09 11.63
CA GLU A 46 -11.23 -5.74 11.80
C GLU A 46 -12.75 -5.74 11.84
N LYS A 47 -13.28 -5.04 12.85
CA LYS A 47 -14.72 -4.78 12.97
C LYS A 47 -15.05 -3.45 12.31
N ILE A 48 -15.79 -3.50 11.22
CA ILE A 48 -16.22 -2.30 10.49
C ILE A 48 -17.68 -2.00 10.80
N SER A 49 -18.03 -0.71 10.85
CA SER A 49 -19.42 -0.25 10.96
C SER A 49 -19.65 0.82 9.92
N TYR A 50 -20.70 0.62 9.12
CA TYR A 50 -21.12 1.57 8.11
C TYR A 50 -22.62 1.84 8.22
N VAL A 51 -23.05 2.98 7.67
CA VAL A 51 -24.45 3.40 7.64
C VAL A 51 -24.81 3.64 6.18
N GLY A 52 -25.74 2.82 5.67
CA GLY A 52 -26.30 2.95 4.32
C GLY A 52 -27.82 3.09 4.37
N ALA A 53 -28.47 2.83 3.23
CA ALA A 53 -29.92 2.96 3.08
C ALA A 53 -30.73 2.07 4.04
N GLU A 54 -30.23 0.87 4.32
CA GLU A 54 -30.86 -0.11 5.21
C GLU A 54 -30.48 0.12 6.68
N GLY A 55 -29.86 1.26 6.98
CA GLY A 55 -29.42 1.66 8.31
C GLY A 55 -27.99 1.22 8.63
N ARG A 56 -27.72 1.06 9.93
CA ARG A 56 -26.37 0.78 10.43
C ARG A 56 -26.08 -0.72 10.44
N LYS A 57 -25.05 -1.14 9.72
CA LYS A 57 -24.53 -2.51 9.73
C LYS A 57 -23.19 -2.58 10.46
N LYS A 58 -22.89 -3.74 11.05
CA LYS A 58 -21.61 -4.05 11.69
C LYS A 58 -21.16 -5.40 11.16
N VAL A 59 -19.96 -5.44 10.59
CA VAL A 59 -19.44 -6.66 9.98
C VAL A 59 -17.97 -6.83 10.36
N TYR A 60 -17.46 -8.05 10.23
CA TYR A 60 -16.08 -8.37 10.52
C TYR A 60 -15.39 -8.72 9.21
N LEU A 61 -14.14 -8.31 9.09
CA LEU A 61 -13.30 -8.55 7.93
C LEU A 61 -11.98 -9.14 8.41
N LEU A 62 -11.57 -10.24 7.81
CA LEU A 62 -10.30 -10.88 8.08
C LEU A 62 -9.42 -10.82 6.83
N VAL A 63 -8.18 -10.38 6.99
CA VAL A 63 -7.16 -10.37 5.93
C VAL A 63 -5.95 -11.14 6.41
N SER A 64 -5.64 -12.24 5.74
CA SER A 64 -4.49 -13.09 6.06
C SER A 64 -3.29 -12.71 5.19
N PHE A 65 -2.11 -12.75 5.79
CA PHE A 65 -0.84 -12.40 5.18
C PHE A 65 0.13 -13.58 5.24
N MET A 66 1.06 -13.63 4.29
CA MET A 66 2.16 -14.59 4.30
C MET A 66 3.43 -13.98 3.71
N PRO A 67 4.61 -14.45 4.12
CA PRO A 67 5.85 -14.13 3.44
C PRO A 67 5.87 -14.77 2.05
N VAL A 68 6.36 -14.01 1.08
CA VAL A 68 6.54 -14.43 -0.30
C VAL A 68 7.95 -14.10 -0.73
N GLU A 69 8.68 -15.13 -1.14
CA GLU A 69 10.04 -15.02 -1.65
C GLU A 69 10.02 -14.56 -3.12
N GLY A 70 11.09 -13.89 -3.53
CA GLY A 70 11.36 -13.55 -4.92
C GLY A 70 12.82 -13.15 -5.10
N VAL A 71 13.14 -12.64 -6.29
CA VAL A 71 14.48 -12.19 -6.66
C VAL A 71 14.38 -10.78 -7.24
N LEU A 72 15.11 -9.84 -6.66
CA LEU A 72 15.25 -8.48 -7.17
C LEU A 72 16.73 -8.15 -7.35
N ASN A 73 17.10 -7.67 -8.54
CA ASN A 73 18.48 -7.32 -8.86
C ASN A 73 19.45 -8.47 -8.52
N GLY A 74 19.06 -9.72 -8.82
CA GLY A 74 19.82 -10.93 -8.52
C GLY A 74 19.93 -11.31 -7.03
N LYS A 75 19.24 -10.61 -6.14
CA LYS A 75 19.22 -10.92 -4.69
C LYS A 75 17.90 -11.53 -4.27
N ARG A 76 17.96 -12.60 -3.49
CA ARG A 76 16.76 -13.16 -2.84
C ARG A 76 16.20 -12.16 -1.84
N VAL A 77 14.91 -11.91 -1.95
CA VAL A 77 14.18 -11.00 -1.08
C VAL A 77 12.89 -11.65 -0.62
N VAL A 78 12.33 -11.14 0.48
CA VAL A 78 11.06 -11.60 1.01
C VAL A 78 10.21 -10.38 1.33
N ILE A 79 8.95 -10.41 0.93
CA ILE A 79 7.94 -9.41 1.29
C ILE A 79 6.76 -10.10 1.97
N GLU A 80 5.99 -9.36 2.75
CA GLU A 80 4.70 -9.82 3.23
C GLU A 80 3.60 -9.44 2.24
N ARG A 81 2.76 -10.41 1.84
CA ARG A 81 1.63 -10.19 0.93
C ARG A 81 0.31 -10.62 1.56
N PRO A 82 -0.80 -9.90 1.28
CA PRO A 82 -2.12 -10.43 1.54
C PRO A 82 -2.41 -11.60 0.60
N VAL A 83 -3.06 -12.66 1.11
CA VAL A 83 -3.32 -13.88 0.34
C VAL A 83 -4.73 -14.43 0.48
N GLU A 84 -5.46 -13.97 1.50
CA GLU A 84 -6.82 -14.40 1.75
C GLU A 84 -7.61 -13.27 2.41
N PHE A 85 -8.82 -13.08 1.91
CA PHE A 85 -9.83 -12.17 2.44
C PHE A 85 -11.02 -13.00 2.84
N PHE A 86 -11.48 -12.79 4.06
CA PHE A 86 -12.60 -13.54 4.61
C PHE A 86 -13.57 -12.61 5.32
N PHE A 87 -14.86 -12.88 5.09
CA PHE A 87 -15.95 -12.13 5.67
C PHE A 87 -16.88 -13.13 6.33
N PRO A 88 -16.84 -13.30 7.66
CA PRO A 88 -17.75 -14.17 8.37
C PRO A 88 -19.16 -13.56 8.35
N SER A 89 -19.96 -13.94 7.36
CA SER A 89 -21.39 -13.64 7.30
C SER A 89 -22.21 -14.90 7.59
N GLY A 90 -23.32 -14.76 8.35
CA GLY A 90 -24.22 -15.88 8.67
C GLY A 90 -24.78 -16.52 7.40
N GLN A 91 -24.45 -17.78 7.12
CA GLN A 91 -24.39 -18.41 5.79
C GLN A 91 -25.65 -18.43 4.86
N LEU A 92 -26.76 -17.76 5.18
CA LEU A 92 -28.07 -18.06 4.56
C LEU A 92 -28.84 -16.90 3.89
N SER A 93 -28.33 -15.66 3.82
CA SER A 93 -28.99 -14.59 3.04
C SER A 93 -28.41 -14.45 1.63
N SER A 94 -29.21 -14.00 0.66
CA SER A 94 -28.79 -13.73 -0.72
C SER A 94 -27.68 -12.68 -0.81
N GLU A 95 -27.71 -11.68 0.07
CA GLU A 95 -26.68 -10.66 0.24
C GLU A 95 -25.31 -11.27 0.59
N HIS A 96 -25.30 -12.38 1.33
CA HIS A 96 -24.07 -13.05 1.76
C HIS A 96 -23.41 -13.89 0.66
N GLN A 97 -24.16 -14.31 -0.37
CA GLN A 97 -23.59 -15.07 -1.49
C GLN A 97 -22.64 -14.21 -2.32
N TRP A 98 -23.04 -12.99 -2.66
CA TRP A 98 -22.20 -12.05 -3.41
C TRP A 98 -20.98 -11.60 -2.62
N ILE A 99 -21.13 -11.38 -1.31
CA ILE A 99 -19.99 -11.06 -0.42
C ILE A 99 -19.00 -12.21 -0.43
N THR A 100 -19.47 -13.44 -0.24
CA THR A 100 -18.60 -14.63 -0.24
C THR A 100 -17.90 -14.81 -1.60
N ALA A 101 -18.63 -14.65 -2.71
CA ALA A 101 -18.04 -14.71 -4.05
C ALA A 101 -16.97 -13.63 -4.25
N THR A 102 -17.24 -12.39 -3.82
CA THR A 102 -16.31 -11.27 -3.90
C THR A 102 -15.04 -11.53 -3.11
N MET A 103 -15.16 -12.02 -1.86
CA MET A 103 -13.99 -12.35 -1.02
C MET A 103 -13.15 -13.49 -1.61
N ARG A 104 -13.78 -14.50 -2.22
CA ARG A 104 -13.08 -15.58 -2.93
C ARG A 104 -12.33 -15.05 -4.15
N SER A 105 -12.97 -14.22 -4.96
CA SER A 105 -12.36 -13.57 -6.14
C SER A 105 -11.21 -12.65 -5.73
N LEU A 106 -11.37 -11.88 -4.65
CA LEU A 106 -10.33 -11.00 -4.14
C LEU A 106 -9.13 -11.78 -3.59
N SER A 107 -9.38 -12.91 -2.90
CA SER A 107 -8.32 -13.81 -2.46
C SER A 107 -7.56 -14.44 -3.63
N LEU A 108 -8.26 -14.75 -4.73
CA LEU A 108 -7.62 -15.20 -5.96
C LEU A 108 -6.75 -14.09 -6.58
N ALA A 109 -7.24 -12.85 -6.61
CA ALA A 109 -6.50 -11.69 -7.09
C ALA A 109 -5.23 -11.43 -6.27
N ALA A 110 -5.30 -11.62 -4.95
CA ALA A 110 -4.18 -11.50 -4.04
C ALA A 110 -3.09 -12.52 -4.29
N ARG A 111 -3.48 -13.79 -4.44
CA ARG A 111 -2.55 -14.85 -4.85
C ARG A 111 -2.00 -14.64 -6.26
N GLY A 112 -2.77 -14.00 -7.14
CA GLY A 112 -2.35 -13.63 -8.49
C GLY A 112 -1.47 -12.39 -8.59
N GLY A 113 -1.29 -11.62 -7.51
CA GLY A 113 -0.42 -10.44 -7.48
C GLY A 113 -1.05 -9.14 -8.03
N TYR A 114 -2.38 -9.06 -8.08
CA TYR A 114 -3.11 -7.88 -8.59
C TYR A 114 -4.25 -7.42 -7.67
N VAL A 115 -4.14 -7.71 -6.36
CA VAL A 115 -5.13 -7.30 -5.36
C VAL A 115 -5.29 -5.80 -5.27
N THR A 116 -4.22 -5.03 -5.46
CA THR A 116 -4.25 -3.57 -5.39
C THR A 116 -5.20 -2.99 -6.42
N GLN A 117 -5.11 -3.48 -7.66
CA GLN A 117 -6.03 -3.13 -8.75
C GLN A 117 -7.44 -3.61 -8.44
N ALA A 118 -7.60 -4.84 -7.94
CA ALA A 118 -8.91 -5.39 -7.60
C ALA A 118 -9.62 -4.58 -6.50
N VAL A 119 -8.91 -4.16 -5.46
CA VAL A 119 -9.46 -3.29 -4.40
C VAL A 119 -9.81 -1.91 -4.96
N ALA A 120 -8.93 -1.32 -5.78
CA ALA A 120 -9.18 -0.03 -6.41
C ALA A 120 -10.42 -0.07 -7.34
N ASP A 121 -10.64 -1.17 -8.05
CA ASP A 121 -11.84 -1.35 -8.89
C ASP A 121 -13.10 -1.57 -8.05
N LEU A 122 -13.02 -2.32 -6.95
CA LEU A 122 -14.16 -2.45 -6.01
C LEU A 122 -14.57 -1.10 -5.40
N ARG A 123 -13.64 -0.15 -5.23
CA ARG A 123 -13.96 1.21 -4.77
C ARG A 123 -14.81 2.02 -5.75
N LYS A 124 -14.85 1.63 -7.03
CA LYS A 124 -15.62 2.32 -8.09
C LYS A 124 -17.03 1.77 -8.24
N VAL A 125 -17.38 0.69 -7.53
CA VAL A 125 -18.72 0.11 -7.60
C VAL A 125 -19.72 1.11 -7.01
N ALA A 126 -20.62 1.60 -7.84
CA ALA A 126 -21.67 2.53 -7.46
C ALA A 126 -23.01 1.82 -7.21
N TRP A 127 -23.88 2.47 -6.44
CA TRP A 127 -25.21 2.00 -6.11
C TRP A 127 -26.24 3.13 -6.17
N ASP A 128 -27.48 2.78 -6.47
CA ASP A 128 -28.61 3.70 -6.59
C ASP A 128 -29.32 4.00 -5.26
N LYS A 129 -29.10 3.19 -4.21
CA LYS A 129 -29.68 3.43 -2.87
C LYS A 129 -28.97 4.53 -2.06
N GLY A 130 -28.03 5.25 -2.66
CA GLY A 130 -27.36 6.41 -2.06
C GLY A 130 -26.06 6.10 -1.33
N LEU A 131 -25.46 7.15 -0.76
CA LEU A 131 -24.12 7.10 -0.19
C LEU A 131 -24.07 6.27 1.10
N VAL A 132 -22.97 5.54 1.26
CA VAL A 132 -22.66 4.76 2.46
C VAL A 132 -21.60 5.47 3.27
N ARG A 133 -21.93 5.85 4.50
CA ARG A 133 -20.96 6.43 5.44
C ARG A 133 -20.15 5.32 6.09
N CYS A 134 -18.83 5.32 5.90
CA CYS A 134 -17.93 4.33 6.50
C CYS A 134 -16.54 4.94 6.75
N GLY A 135 -16.08 4.88 8.01
CA GLY A 135 -14.77 5.36 8.41
C GLY A 135 -14.65 6.89 8.51
N MET A 136 -13.43 7.33 8.80
CA MET A 136 -13.04 8.74 8.88
C MET A 136 -11.82 8.96 7.99
N ASN A 137 -11.65 10.18 7.48
CA ASN A 137 -10.40 10.59 6.84
C ASN A 137 -9.35 11.05 7.88
N ARG A 138 -8.16 11.41 7.41
CA ARG A 138 -7.05 11.88 8.28
C ARG A 138 -7.38 13.12 9.12
N TRP A 139 -8.36 13.92 8.70
CA TRP A 139 -8.83 15.10 9.43
C TRP A 139 -10.03 14.80 10.36
N GLY A 140 -10.37 13.53 10.57
CA GLY A 140 -11.47 13.12 11.45
C GLY A 140 -12.88 13.37 10.87
N LYS A 141 -13.01 13.70 9.58
CA LYS A 141 -14.31 13.87 8.92
C LYS A 141 -14.83 12.53 8.40
N PRO A 142 -16.15 12.28 8.43
CA PRO A 142 -16.73 11.05 7.94
C PRO A 142 -16.50 10.88 6.44
N MET A 143 -16.15 9.66 6.04
CA MET A 143 -16.02 9.28 4.63
C MET A 143 -17.35 8.71 4.11
N PHE A 144 -17.69 9.09 2.88
CA PHE A 144 -18.87 8.61 2.14
C PHE A 144 -18.41 7.88 0.88
N HIS A 145 -19.08 6.78 0.57
CA HIS A 145 -18.75 5.89 -0.55
C HIS A 145 -20.00 5.63 -1.39
N ASP A 146 -19.83 5.36 -2.67
CA ASP A 146 -20.96 5.21 -3.62
C ASP A 146 -21.73 3.89 -3.47
N SER A 147 -21.23 2.94 -2.66
CA SER A 147 -21.92 1.68 -2.36
C SER A 147 -21.38 1.01 -1.07
N GLU A 148 -22.08 -0.01 -0.59
CA GLU A 148 -21.56 -0.86 0.51
C GLU A 148 -20.29 -1.61 0.10
N VAL A 149 -20.18 -2.01 -1.17
CA VAL A 149 -18.98 -2.66 -1.73
C VAL A 149 -17.80 -1.71 -1.70
N ALA A 150 -17.99 -0.45 -2.13
CA ALA A 150 -16.96 0.56 -2.10
C ALA A 150 -16.51 0.89 -0.67
N ALA A 151 -17.44 0.93 0.29
CA ALA A 151 -17.14 1.13 1.72
C ALA A 151 -16.31 -0.03 2.31
N ILE A 152 -16.63 -1.28 1.95
CA ILE A 152 -15.86 -2.46 2.36
C ILE A 152 -14.48 -2.44 1.70
N ALA A 153 -14.39 -2.13 0.40
CA ALA A 153 -13.13 -2.02 -0.33
C ALA A 153 -12.21 -0.95 0.24
N TRP A 154 -12.76 0.21 0.62
CA TRP A 154 -12.02 1.23 1.35
C TRP A 154 -11.49 0.70 2.68
N SER A 155 -12.30 -0.05 3.44
CA SER A 155 -11.87 -0.65 4.71
C SER A 155 -10.76 -1.69 4.51
N ILE A 156 -10.83 -2.48 3.44
CA ILE A 156 -9.74 -3.38 3.02
C ILE A 156 -8.47 -2.59 2.70
N GLN A 157 -8.57 -1.52 1.92
CA GLN A 157 -7.45 -0.63 1.63
C GLN A 157 -6.82 -0.10 2.93
N GLN A 158 -7.63 0.29 3.92
CA GLN A 158 -7.12 0.77 5.21
C GLN A 158 -6.37 -0.33 5.99
N ILE A 159 -6.82 -1.58 5.94
CA ILE A 159 -6.10 -2.72 6.54
C ILE A 159 -4.75 -2.92 5.84
N LEU A 160 -4.75 -2.92 4.50
CA LEU A 160 -3.53 -3.10 3.72
C LEU A 160 -2.55 -1.94 3.91
N TYR A 161 -3.06 -0.70 4.01
CA TYR A 161 -2.28 0.48 4.35
C TYR A 161 -1.64 0.34 5.72
N ARG A 162 -2.42 0.04 6.77
CA ARG A 162 -1.88 -0.17 8.13
C ARG A 162 -0.90 -1.32 8.23
N ARG A 163 -1.00 -2.32 7.36
CA ARG A 163 -0.03 -3.42 7.26
C ARG A 163 1.22 -3.05 6.47
N GLY A 164 1.26 -1.84 5.90
CA GLY A 164 2.38 -1.33 5.10
C GLY A 164 2.43 -1.88 3.68
N PHE A 165 1.37 -2.52 3.19
CA PHE A 165 1.30 -3.09 1.84
C PHE A 165 0.88 -2.06 0.77
N LEU A 166 -0.04 -1.16 1.13
CA LEU A 166 -0.45 -0.02 0.30
C LEU A 166 0.02 1.30 0.92
N ASP A 167 0.06 2.35 0.11
CA ASP A 167 0.21 3.72 0.60
C ASP A 167 -1.14 4.31 1.06
N LEU A 168 -1.12 5.58 1.50
CA LEU A 168 -2.31 6.26 2.02
C LEU A 168 -3.41 6.39 0.97
N ASP A 169 -3.03 6.63 -0.28
CA ASP A 169 -3.94 6.83 -1.41
C ASP A 169 -4.46 5.49 -1.96
N GLY A 170 -3.82 4.38 -1.61
CA GLY A 170 -4.17 3.02 -2.00
C GLY A 170 -3.34 2.48 -3.15
N ASN A 171 -2.23 3.13 -3.50
CA ASN A 171 -1.31 2.62 -4.50
C ASN A 171 -0.37 1.57 -3.90
N GLN A 172 0.20 0.77 -4.79
CA GLN A 172 1.14 -0.28 -4.42
C GLN A 172 2.45 0.34 -3.94
N VAL A 173 2.83 0.03 -2.70
CA VAL A 173 4.16 0.40 -2.18
C VAL A 173 5.24 -0.32 -3.02
N PRO A 174 6.33 0.36 -3.39
CA PRO A 174 7.45 -0.24 -4.13
C PRO A 174 8.02 -1.48 -3.44
N VAL A 175 8.50 -2.43 -4.23
CA VAL A 175 8.94 -3.73 -3.69
C VAL A 175 10.11 -3.57 -2.72
N GLU A 176 11.04 -2.68 -3.03
CA GLU A 176 12.22 -2.38 -2.22
C GLU A 176 11.83 -1.92 -0.81
N GLU A 177 10.80 -1.08 -0.73
CA GLU A 177 10.25 -0.58 0.53
C GLU A 177 9.53 -1.69 1.30
N LEU A 178 8.79 -2.57 0.62
CA LEU A 178 8.17 -3.75 1.25
C LEU A 178 9.22 -4.72 1.82
N VAL A 179 10.34 -4.91 1.13
CA VAL A 179 11.46 -5.74 1.61
C VAL A 179 12.04 -5.13 2.88
N SER A 180 12.30 -3.82 2.89
CA SER A 180 12.78 -3.10 4.07
C SER A 180 11.82 -3.23 5.26
N ARG A 181 10.51 -3.02 5.03
CA ARG A 181 9.48 -3.14 6.08
C ARG A 181 9.41 -4.55 6.66
N TYR A 182 9.47 -5.58 5.81
CA TYR A 182 9.44 -6.97 6.26
C TYR A 182 10.69 -7.33 7.07
N ALA A 183 11.88 -6.92 6.60
CA ALA A 183 13.13 -7.13 7.31
C ALA A 183 13.16 -6.42 8.67
N GLN A 184 12.71 -5.16 8.74
CA GLN A 184 12.61 -4.40 9.98
C GLN A 184 11.65 -5.08 10.97
N ARG A 185 10.54 -5.62 10.48
CA ARG A 185 9.58 -6.34 11.31
C ARG A 185 10.14 -7.63 11.89
N LEU A 186 10.91 -8.39 11.12
CA LEU A 186 11.60 -9.57 11.61
C LEU A 186 12.68 -9.21 12.66
N ALA A 187 13.40 -8.12 12.45
CA ALA A 187 14.47 -7.68 13.35
C ALA A 187 13.95 -7.08 14.66
N SER A 188 12.89 -6.26 14.59
CA SER A 188 12.35 -5.53 15.75
C SER A 188 11.17 -6.21 16.44
N GLY A 189 10.52 -7.17 15.77
CA GLY A 189 9.24 -7.75 16.20
C GLY A 189 8.03 -6.84 16.02
N HIS A 190 8.24 -5.58 15.61
CA HIS A 190 7.18 -4.60 15.43
C HIS A 190 6.92 -4.33 13.95
N GLY A 191 5.65 -4.33 13.56
CA GLY A 191 5.26 -3.99 12.19
C GLY A 191 5.45 -2.50 11.88
N TRP A 192 5.49 -2.18 10.59
CA TRP A 192 5.45 -0.80 10.12
C TRP A 192 4.26 -0.05 10.72
N GLN A 193 4.49 1.20 11.12
CA GLN A 193 3.47 2.08 11.67
C GLN A 193 3.15 3.17 10.64
N PRO A 194 1.88 3.47 10.38
CA PRO A 194 1.50 4.66 9.64
C PRO A 194 2.09 5.93 10.25
N PRO A 195 2.57 6.88 9.43
CA PRO A 195 2.97 8.19 9.93
C PRO A 195 1.80 8.89 10.63
N SER A 196 2.11 9.71 11.64
CA SER A 196 1.12 10.54 12.31
C SER A 196 0.57 11.61 11.37
N VAL A 197 -0.59 12.19 11.72
CA VAL A 197 -1.17 13.28 10.93
C VAL A 197 -0.21 14.47 10.87
N GLU A 198 0.50 14.76 11.96
CA GLU A 198 1.49 15.83 12.01
C GLU A 198 2.71 15.55 11.13
N GLU A 199 3.15 14.29 11.03
CA GLU A 199 4.24 13.87 10.15
C GLU A 199 3.85 13.98 8.68
N LEU A 200 2.62 13.58 8.33
CA LEU A 200 2.08 13.73 6.98
C LEU A 200 1.94 15.20 6.59
N ASP A 201 1.36 16.04 7.46
CA ASP A 201 1.21 17.47 7.22
C ASP A 201 2.58 18.15 7.04
N ARG A 202 3.61 17.70 7.78
CA ARG A 202 4.98 18.20 7.61
C ARG A 202 5.56 17.78 6.26
N ALA A 203 5.44 16.51 5.90
CA ALA A 203 5.93 16.00 4.62
C ALA A 203 5.24 16.68 3.43
N GLU A 204 3.93 16.95 3.52
CA GLU A 204 3.19 17.71 2.50
C GLU A 204 3.73 19.15 2.37
N ARG A 205 4.03 19.83 3.49
CA ARG A 205 4.63 21.17 3.47
C ARG A 205 6.03 21.17 2.88
N GLU A 206 6.88 20.23 3.30
CA GLU A 206 8.24 20.07 2.77
C GLU A 206 8.23 19.75 1.27
N ALA A 207 7.30 18.91 0.81
CA ALA A 207 7.11 18.62 -0.62
C ALA A 207 6.66 19.87 -1.39
N HIS A 208 5.76 20.67 -0.83
CA HIS A 208 5.35 21.95 -1.42
C HIS A 208 6.50 22.97 -1.49
N GLU A 209 7.36 23.02 -0.47
CA GLU A 209 8.56 23.87 -0.45
C GLU A 209 9.60 23.39 -1.48
N GLN A 210 9.80 22.08 -1.61
CA GLN A 210 10.75 21.47 -2.56
C GLN A 210 10.28 21.54 -4.03
N GLN A 211 8.97 21.51 -4.28
CA GLN A 211 8.41 21.73 -5.61
C GLN A 211 8.59 23.19 -6.08
N GLY A 212 9.03 24.08 -5.18
CA GLY A 212 9.20 25.50 -5.43
C GLY A 212 7.85 26.18 -5.53
N GLY A 213 7.67 27.29 -4.81
CA GLY A 213 6.61 28.24 -5.15
C GLY A 213 6.69 28.63 -6.64
N PRO A 214 5.62 29.16 -7.23
CA PRO A 214 5.63 29.56 -8.63
C PRO A 214 6.84 30.45 -8.91
N ALA A 215 7.59 30.13 -9.97
CA ALA A 215 8.94 30.67 -10.21
C ALA A 215 8.95 32.19 -10.07
N VAL A 216 9.72 32.69 -9.09
CA VAL A 216 9.88 34.13 -8.87
C VAL A 216 10.69 34.71 -10.01
N VAL A 217 10.05 35.53 -10.84
CA VAL A 217 10.64 36.15 -12.04
C VAL A 217 11.18 37.55 -11.79
N GLY A 218 11.01 38.10 -10.59
CA GLY A 218 11.51 39.42 -10.19
C GLY A 218 10.74 40.01 -9.01
N HIS A 219 10.97 41.30 -8.77
CA HIS A 219 10.24 42.07 -7.76
C HIS A 219 9.30 43.08 -8.45
N CYS A 220 8.13 43.28 -7.86
CA CYS A 220 7.10 44.16 -8.34
C CYS A 220 7.58 45.62 -8.28
N PRO A 221 7.45 46.40 -9.36
CA PRO A 221 7.88 47.79 -9.36
C PRO A 221 7.04 48.69 -8.44
N GLU A 222 5.81 48.29 -8.08
CA GLU A 222 4.93 49.12 -7.24
C GLU A 222 5.10 48.88 -5.75
N CYS A 223 5.15 47.61 -5.32
CA CYS A 223 5.19 47.28 -3.89
C CYS A 223 6.44 46.50 -3.48
N ASN A 224 7.37 46.24 -4.40
CA ASN A 224 8.56 45.42 -4.19
C ASN A 224 8.27 43.98 -3.73
N GLY A 225 7.04 43.49 -3.89
CA GLY A 225 6.67 42.09 -3.63
C GLY A 225 7.16 41.13 -4.72
N GLU A 226 7.15 39.83 -4.47
CA GLU A 226 7.58 38.84 -5.45
C GLU A 226 6.64 38.77 -6.67
N LEU A 227 7.22 38.74 -7.86
CA LEU A 227 6.51 38.48 -9.12
C LEU A 227 6.61 37.00 -9.46
N ILE A 228 5.48 36.38 -9.72
CA ILE A 228 5.39 34.97 -10.10
C ILE A 228 4.86 34.83 -11.52
N MET A 229 5.14 33.70 -12.17
CA MET A 229 4.63 33.42 -13.52
C MET A 229 3.23 32.84 -13.49
N MET A 230 2.24 33.63 -13.93
CA MET A 230 0.86 33.22 -14.15
C MET A 230 0.50 33.42 -15.61
N ASP A 231 0.10 32.35 -16.30
CA ASP A 231 -0.35 32.36 -17.70
C ASP A 231 0.66 33.01 -18.68
N GLY A 232 1.95 32.85 -18.41
CA GLY A 232 3.03 33.45 -19.22
C GLY A 232 3.30 34.92 -18.91
N CYS A 233 2.71 35.48 -17.86
CA CYS A 233 2.91 36.85 -17.45
C CYS A 233 3.48 37.01 -16.01
N PRO A 234 4.45 37.93 -15.79
CA PRO A 234 4.88 38.38 -14.45
C PRO A 234 3.76 39.08 -13.69
N THR A 235 3.28 38.46 -12.61
CA THR A 235 2.18 38.96 -11.78
C THR A 235 2.54 38.97 -10.30
N CYS A 236 2.27 40.08 -9.62
CA CYS A 236 2.45 40.27 -8.18
C CYS A 236 1.23 39.72 -7.42
N TYR A 237 1.11 38.40 -7.35
CA TYR A 237 -0.07 37.74 -6.79
C TYR A 237 -0.20 37.92 -5.27
N ALA A 238 0.91 37.87 -4.53
CA ALA A 238 0.92 38.02 -3.08
C ALA A 238 0.94 39.48 -2.61
N GLY A 239 1.06 40.44 -3.53
CA GLY A 239 1.21 41.87 -3.23
C GLY A 239 0.05 42.71 -3.76
N CYS A 240 0.35 43.70 -4.60
CA CYS A 240 -0.61 44.71 -5.06
C CYS A 240 -1.45 44.30 -6.29
N GLY A 241 -1.24 43.11 -6.85
CA GLY A 241 -1.97 42.65 -8.04
C GLY A 241 -1.42 43.17 -9.37
N TRP A 242 -0.29 43.87 -9.38
CA TRP A 242 0.36 44.35 -10.60
C TRP A 242 0.72 43.19 -11.55
N SER A 243 0.40 43.32 -12.84
CA SER A 243 0.72 42.35 -13.89
C SER A 243 1.41 43.08 -15.05
N LYS A 244 2.44 42.48 -15.65
CA LYS A 244 3.12 43.07 -16.81
C LYS A 244 2.24 43.11 -18.07
N CYS A 245 1.19 42.28 -18.13
CA CYS A 245 0.39 42.05 -19.34
C CYS A 245 -1.01 42.66 -19.26
N GLY A 246 -1.37 43.31 -18.14
CA GLY A 246 -2.68 43.96 -17.96
C GLY A 246 -3.13 43.93 -16.51
#